data_AF-A0A1T4WF29-F1
#
_entry.id   AF-A0A1T4WF29-F1
#
_cell.length_a   1.000
_cell.length_b   1.000
_cell.length_c   1.000
_cell.angle_alpha   90.00
_cell.angle_beta   90.00
_cell.angle_gamma   90.00
#
_symmetry.space_group_name_H-M   'P 1'
#
loop_
_entity.id
_entity.type
_entity.pdbx_description
1 polymer ?
#
loop_
_entity_poly.entity_id
_entity_poly.type
_entity_poly.pdbx_seq_one_letter_code
_entity_poly.pdbx_strand_id
1 'polypeptide(L)'
;MRSPPIHPDTLSPELRQVHDEIASLVGRSQGQVTMLDASGALTGPFSPMLRHPQFGIPALTFLRSLDHHATLDKAVREVAILTVGAAYGARFELYAHEIMAAAFGLSPDVIATLAAGGRPYGLSPQQAVAHDIAHALVSGHVIPESTYQHATRLLGSDAVAELFFLIGGYSLIATLLNGFDVPAPERS
;
A
#
# COMPACT_ATOMS: atom_id res chain seq x y z
N MET A 1 17.38 9.46 0.65
CA MET A 1 17.08 8.36 1.61
C MET A 1 17.72 8.60 2.97
N ARG A 2 16.91 8.60 4.03
CA ARG A 2 17.30 8.82 5.44
C ARG A 2 17.39 7.53 6.27
N SER A 3 16.85 6.41 5.78
CA SER A 3 17.01 5.08 6.38
C SER A 3 17.50 4.09 5.32
N PRO A 4 18.83 3.86 5.20
CA PRO A 4 19.35 2.87 4.26
C PRO A 4 18.97 1.43 4.67
N PRO A 5 18.80 0.50 3.71
CA PRO A 5 18.58 -0.93 3.99
C PRO A 5 19.62 -1.48 4.96
N ILE A 6 19.19 -2.39 5.82
CA ILE A 6 20.04 -3.01 6.84
C ILE A 6 20.39 -4.41 6.36
N HIS A 7 21.69 -4.69 6.24
CA HIS A 7 22.16 -6.01 5.83
C HIS A 7 21.67 -7.07 6.84
N PRO A 8 21.04 -8.18 6.39
CA PRO A 8 20.35 -9.12 7.29
C PRO A 8 21.28 -9.77 8.32
N ASP A 9 22.57 -9.94 8.01
CA ASP A 9 23.55 -10.51 8.94
C ASP A 9 24.00 -9.54 10.04
N THR A 10 23.61 -8.27 9.97
CA THR A 10 23.89 -7.27 11.01
C THR A 10 22.74 -7.08 11.99
N LEU A 11 21.60 -7.75 11.75
CA LEU A 11 20.41 -7.69 12.60
C LEU A 11 20.61 -8.54 13.87
N SER A 12 19.97 -8.12 14.98
CA SER A 12 19.83 -9.01 16.14
C SER A 12 18.99 -10.24 15.75
N PRO A 13 19.09 -11.36 16.49
CA PRO A 13 18.32 -12.56 16.20
C PRO A 13 16.81 -12.30 16.07
N GLU A 14 16.24 -11.45 16.93
CA GLU A 14 14.83 -11.10 16.92
C GLU A 14 14.45 -10.29 15.67
N LEU A 15 15.27 -9.29 15.31
CA LEU A 15 15.04 -8.50 14.10
C LEU A 15 15.28 -9.29 12.83
N ARG A 16 16.20 -10.27 12.87
CA ARG A 16 16.44 -11.20 11.76
C ARG A 16 15.22 -12.08 11.52
N GLN A 17 14.58 -12.59 12.58
CA GLN A 17 13.34 -13.34 12.43
C GLN A 17 12.23 -12.48 11.79
N VAL A 18 12.05 -11.25 12.27
CA VAL A 18 11.08 -10.31 11.68
C VAL A 18 11.39 -10.03 10.21
N HIS A 19 12.66 -9.78 9.89
CA HIS A 19 13.13 -9.59 8.52
C HIS A 19 12.75 -10.78 7.63
N ASP A 20 13.08 -12.00 8.06
CA ASP A 20 12.87 -13.22 7.26
C ASP A 20 11.37 -13.50 7.07
N GLU A 21 10.54 -13.23 8.09
CA GLU A 21 9.07 -13.29 7.97
C GLU A 21 8.53 -12.30 6.92
N ILE A 22 8.99 -11.05 6.93
CA ILE A 22 8.58 -10.03 5.96
C ILE A 22 9.04 -10.41 4.56
N ALA A 23 10.31 -10.79 4.39
CA ALA A 23 10.87 -11.23 3.11
C ALA A 23 10.06 -12.38 2.51
N SER A 24 9.66 -13.32 3.35
CA SER A 24 8.79 -14.43 2.96
C SER A 24 7.38 -13.97 2.57
N LEU A 25 6.80 -13.01 3.30
CA LEU A 25 5.48 -12.45 3.01
C LEU A 25 5.45 -11.66 1.70
N VAL A 26 6.40 -10.76 1.48
CA VAL A 26 6.44 -9.91 0.27
C VAL A 26 6.67 -10.76 -0.97
N GLY A 27 7.49 -11.82 -0.88
CA GLY A 27 7.65 -12.78 -1.96
C GLY A 27 6.36 -13.50 -2.36
N ARG A 28 5.41 -13.69 -1.44
CA ARG A 28 4.10 -14.31 -1.72
C ARG A 28 3.03 -13.31 -2.16
N SER A 29 2.92 -12.18 -1.46
CA SER A 29 1.82 -11.21 -1.61
C SER A 29 2.10 -10.18 -2.69
N GLN A 30 3.36 -9.78 -2.86
CA GLN A 30 3.83 -8.75 -3.79
C GLN A 30 4.92 -9.30 -4.72
N GLY A 31 4.84 -10.58 -5.12
CA GLY A 31 5.91 -11.24 -5.87
C GLY A 31 6.27 -10.61 -7.23
N GLN A 32 5.50 -9.63 -7.69
CA GLN A 32 5.79 -8.84 -8.90
C GLN A 32 6.71 -7.64 -8.62
N VAL A 33 6.90 -7.26 -7.35
CA VAL A 33 7.72 -6.11 -6.92
C VAL A 33 8.95 -6.61 -6.20
N THR A 34 10.13 -6.15 -6.64
CA THR A 34 11.39 -6.48 -5.98
C THR A 34 11.56 -5.67 -4.69
N MET A 35 11.33 -6.31 -3.54
CA MET A 35 11.42 -5.70 -2.20
C MET A 35 12.70 -6.03 -1.44
N LEU A 36 13.61 -6.77 -2.07
CA LEU A 36 14.93 -7.13 -1.54
C LEU A 36 16.01 -6.61 -2.48
N ASP A 37 17.09 -6.05 -1.93
CA ASP A 37 18.26 -5.72 -2.72
C ASP A 37 19.15 -6.97 -2.98
N ALA A 38 20.26 -6.78 -3.70
CA ALA A 38 21.18 -7.87 -4.05
C ALA A 38 21.83 -8.56 -2.84
N SER A 39 21.82 -7.92 -1.66
CA SER A 39 22.31 -8.48 -0.40
C SER A 39 21.22 -9.19 0.41
N GLY A 40 19.97 -9.19 -0.09
CA GLY A 40 18.82 -9.73 0.62
C GLY A 40 18.30 -8.79 1.70
N ALA A 41 18.68 -7.50 1.70
CA ALA A 41 18.13 -6.54 2.64
C ALA A 41 16.78 -6.00 2.14
N LEU A 42 15.81 -5.88 3.07
CA LEU A 42 14.50 -5.32 2.76
C LEU A 42 14.56 -3.82 2.41
N THR A 43 13.91 -3.46 1.31
CA THR A 43 13.85 -2.10 0.76
C THR A 43 12.49 -1.43 1.03
N GLY A 44 12.28 -0.23 0.49
CA GLY A 44 10.99 0.46 0.61
C GLY A 44 10.65 0.85 2.06
N PRO A 45 9.42 0.60 2.53
CA PRO A 45 9.00 0.97 3.88
C PRO A 45 9.62 0.08 4.96
N PHE A 46 10.19 -1.07 4.61
CA PHE A 46 10.65 -2.06 5.59
C PHE A 46 11.95 -1.64 6.29
N SER A 47 12.88 -0.99 5.59
CA SER A 47 14.11 -0.48 6.21
C SER A 47 13.83 0.44 7.42
N PRO A 48 13.05 1.53 7.29
CA PRO A 48 12.75 2.39 8.43
C PRO A 48 11.96 1.68 9.53
N MET A 49 11.09 0.72 9.18
CA MET A 49 10.35 -0.08 10.16
C MET A 49 11.26 -1.01 10.97
N LEU A 50 12.22 -1.68 10.34
CA LEU A 50 13.21 -2.52 11.03
C LEU A 50 14.16 -1.69 11.91
N ARG A 51 14.50 -0.47 11.48
CA ARG A 51 15.34 0.45 12.26
C ARG A 51 14.64 0.97 13.51
N HIS A 52 13.31 1.09 13.47
CA HIS A 52 12.48 1.55 14.58
C HIS A 52 11.45 0.49 14.99
N PRO A 53 11.91 -0.68 15.49
CA PRO A 53 11.09 -1.88 15.61
C PRO A 53 9.91 -1.72 16.58
N GLN A 54 10.01 -0.83 17.57
CA GLN A 54 8.92 -0.52 18.50
C GLN A 54 7.68 0.07 17.81
N PHE A 55 7.86 0.68 16.63
CA PHE A 55 6.76 1.19 15.79
C PHE A 55 6.56 0.36 14.53
N GLY A 56 7.65 -0.10 13.92
CA GLY A 56 7.62 -0.85 12.67
C GLY A 56 6.96 -2.22 12.79
N ILE A 57 7.27 -2.98 13.84
CA ILE A 57 6.70 -4.33 14.02
C ILE A 57 5.17 -4.28 14.20
N PRO A 58 4.60 -3.40 15.05
CA PRO A 58 3.16 -3.22 15.12
C PRO A 58 2.54 -2.77 13.79
N ALA A 59 3.15 -1.82 13.08
CA ALA A 59 2.66 -1.37 11.77
C ALA A 59 2.61 -2.52 10.74
N LEU A 60 3.65 -3.34 10.69
CA LEU A 60 3.68 -4.53 9.82
C LEU A 60 2.66 -5.58 10.23
N THR A 61 2.41 -5.73 11.52
CA THR A 61 1.38 -6.66 12.02
C THR A 61 -0.01 -6.21 11.61
N PHE A 62 -0.27 -4.90 11.64
CA PHE A 62 -1.51 -4.33 11.11
C PHE A 62 -1.67 -4.58 9.60
N LEU A 63 -0.64 -4.30 8.80
CA LEU A 63 -0.68 -4.55 7.36
C LEU A 63 -0.84 -6.05 7.02
N ARG A 64 -0.20 -6.94 7.79
CA ARG A 64 -0.38 -8.40 7.68
C ARG A 64 -1.84 -8.81 7.93
N SER A 65 -2.49 -8.17 8.90
CA SER A 65 -3.91 -8.43 9.21
C SER A 65 -4.81 -8.06 8.02
N LEU A 66 -4.53 -6.92 7.37
CA LEU A 66 -5.25 -6.49 6.16
C LEU A 66 -5.12 -7.45 4.99
N ASP A 67 -3.99 -8.15 4.84
CA ASP A 67 -3.80 -9.16 3.80
C ASP A 67 -4.43 -10.51 4.19
N HIS A 68 -4.28 -10.94 5.44
CA HIS A 68 -4.80 -12.23 5.91
C HIS A 68 -6.33 -12.27 5.91
N HIS A 69 -6.98 -11.14 6.21
CA HIS A 69 -8.43 -11.01 6.27
C HIS A 69 -9.02 -10.29 5.06
N ALA A 70 -8.28 -10.19 3.96
CA ALA A 70 -8.74 -9.50 2.75
C ALA A 70 -10.03 -10.13 2.18
N THR A 71 -11.07 -9.32 2.02
CA THR A 71 -12.34 -9.67 1.38
C THR A 71 -12.59 -8.83 0.12
N LEU A 72 -11.97 -7.65 0.02
CA LEU A 72 -12.02 -6.82 -1.18
C LEU A 72 -11.30 -7.49 -2.35
N ASP A 73 -11.89 -7.34 -3.54
CA ASP A 73 -11.21 -7.69 -4.78
C ASP A 73 -9.86 -6.95 -4.90
N LYS A 74 -8.85 -7.65 -5.41
CA LYS A 74 -7.49 -7.13 -5.48
C LYS A 74 -7.39 -5.85 -6.31
N ALA A 75 -8.13 -5.75 -7.43
CA ALA A 75 -8.13 -4.55 -8.24
C ALA A 75 -8.79 -3.36 -7.50
N VAL A 76 -9.82 -3.61 -6.67
CA VAL A 76 -10.46 -2.58 -5.83
C VAL A 76 -9.48 -2.06 -4.78
N ARG A 77 -8.68 -2.95 -4.16
CA ARG A 77 -7.63 -2.57 -3.22
C ARG A 77 -6.58 -1.67 -3.89
N GLU A 78 -6.07 -2.07 -5.06
CA GLU A 78 -5.06 -1.28 -5.78
C GLU A 78 -5.57 0.11 -6.20
N VAL A 79 -6.86 0.24 -6.55
CA VAL A 79 -7.44 1.58 -6.81
C VAL A 79 -7.35 2.48 -5.58
N ALA A 80 -7.71 1.97 -4.40
CA ALA A 80 -7.60 2.73 -3.16
C ALA A 80 -6.14 3.09 -2.84
N ILE A 81 -5.22 2.13 -3.01
CA ILE A 81 -3.79 2.32 -2.71
C ILE A 81 -3.16 3.34 -3.66
N LEU A 82 -3.38 3.24 -4.97
CA LEU A 82 -2.88 4.22 -5.93
C LEU A 82 -3.45 5.62 -5.67
N THR A 83 -4.71 5.71 -5.24
CA THR A 83 -5.34 6.99 -4.86
C THR A 83 -4.65 7.61 -3.64
N VAL A 84 -4.31 6.79 -2.64
CA VAL A 84 -3.53 7.24 -1.47
C VAL A 84 -2.13 7.67 -1.90
N GLY A 85 -1.40 6.81 -2.61
CA GLY A 85 -0.04 7.10 -3.06
C GLY A 85 0.05 8.39 -3.86
N ALA A 86 -0.92 8.66 -4.74
CA ALA A 86 -0.99 9.90 -5.52
C ALA A 86 -1.26 11.13 -4.64
N ALA A 87 -2.17 11.03 -3.67
CA ALA A 87 -2.50 12.12 -2.76
C ALA A 87 -1.29 12.56 -1.90
N TYR A 88 -0.44 11.61 -1.51
CA TYR A 88 0.79 11.89 -0.78
C TYR A 88 2.01 12.16 -1.69
N GLY A 89 1.92 11.92 -3.00
CA GLY A 89 3.08 11.92 -3.89
C GLY A 89 4.14 10.87 -3.51
N ALA A 90 3.71 9.74 -2.94
CA ALA A 90 4.58 8.69 -2.41
C ALA A 90 5.17 7.85 -3.55
N ARG A 91 6.31 8.29 -4.08
CA ARG A 91 6.93 7.72 -5.29
C ARG A 91 7.17 6.21 -5.23
N PHE A 92 7.65 5.69 -4.10
CA PHE A 92 7.91 4.25 -3.94
C PHE A 92 6.59 3.46 -3.90
N GLU A 93 5.58 3.98 -3.21
CA GLU A 93 4.25 3.35 -3.14
C GLU A 93 3.64 3.27 -4.53
N LEU A 94 3.64 4.38 -5.29
CA LEU A 94 3.18 4.41 -6.67
C LEU A 94 3.96 3.42 -7.54
N TYR A 95 5.30 3.39 -7.46
CA TYR A 95 6.11 2.41 -8.19
C TYR A 95 5.66 0.96 -7.94
N ALA A 96 5.54 0.57 -6.67
CA ALA A 96 5.18 -0.80 -6.31
C ALA A 96 3.75 -1.13 -6.74
N HIS A 97 2.81 -0.22 -6.50
CA HIS A 97 1.39 -0.48 -6.70
C HIS A 97 0.93 -0.28 -8.14
N GLU A 98 1.65 0.46 -8.97
CA GLU A 98 1.40 0.44 -10.42
C GLU A 98 1.70 -0.93 -11.03
N ILE A 99 2.76 -1.60 -10.56
CA ILE A 99 3.10 -2.98 -10.99
C ILE A 99 2.03 -3.96 -10.52
N MET A 100 1.62 -3.87 -9.25
CA MET A 100 0.58 -4.73 -8.68
C MET A 100 -0.77 -4.52 -9.35
N ALA A 101 -1.17 -3.26 -9.59
CA ALA A 101 -2.40 -2.92 -10.30
C ALA A 101 -2.44 -3.52 -11.71
N ALA A 102 -1.33 -3.45 -12.45
CA ALA A 102 -1.22 -4.08 -13.75
C ALA A 102 -1.35 -5.61 -13.66
N ALA A 103 -0.69 -6.23 -12.68
CA ALA A 103 -0.77 -7.67 -12.44
C ALA A 103 -2.19 -8.14 -12.04
N PHE A 104 -3.00 -7.27 -11.44
CA PHE A 104 -4.40 -7.54 -11.11
C PHE A 104 -5.40 -7.04 -12.17
N GLY A 105 -4.92 -6.66 -13.34
CA GLY A 105 -5.75 -6.44 -14.53
C GLY A 105 -6.32 -5.03 -14.69
N LEU A 106 -5.84 -4.04 -13.93
CA LEU A 106 -6.15 -2.65 -14.25
C LEU A 106 -5.45 -2.26 -15.56
N SER A 107 -6.15 -1.49 -16.42
CA SER A 107 -5.56 -1.03 -17.67
C SER A 107 -4.49 0.04 -17.43
N PRO A 108 -3.49 0.18 -18.34
CA PRO A 108 -2.47 1.21 -18.22
C PRO A 108 -3.03 2.63 -18.07
N ASP A 109 -4.11 2.96 -18.81
CA ASP A 109 -4.74 4.29 -18.74
C ASP A 109 -5.38 4.56 -17.38
N VAL A 110 -5.99 3.54 -16.77
CA VAL A 110 -6.57 3.63 -15.42
C VAL A 110 -5.46 3.85 -14.40
N ILE A 111 -4.39 3.06 -14.46
CA ILE A 111 -3.24 3.15 -13.56
C ILE A 111 -2.59 4.53 -13.66
N ALA A 112 -2.29 5.00 -14.87
CA ALA A 112 -1.67 6.29 -15.11
C ALA A 112 -2.53 7.45 -14.59
N THR A 113 -3.86 7.38 -14.79
CA THR A 113 -4.78 8.40 -14.30
C THR A 113 -4.81 8.44 -12.78
N LEU A 114 -4.86 7.28 -12.11
CA LEU A 114 -4.83 7.20 -10.64
C LEU A 114 -3.50 7.72 -10.07
N ALA A 115 -2.37 7.29 -10.66
CA ALA A 115 -1.04 7.71 -10.23
C ALA A 115 -0.82 9.22 -10.39
N ALA A 116 -1.48 9.85 -11.37
CA ALA A 116 -1.50 11.30 -11.55
C ALA A 116 -2.47 12.03 -10.60
N GLY A 117 -3.16 11.32 -9.71
CA GLY A 117 -4.14 11.88 -8.78
C GLY A 117 -5.52 12.13 -9.40
N GLY A 118 -5.77 11.65 -10.61
CA GLY A 118 -7.04 11.77 -11.32
C GLY A 118 -8.02 10.64 -11.02
N ARG A 119 -9.26 10.83 -11.46
CA ARG A 119 -10.34 9.83 -11.40
C ARG A 119 -10.58 9.21 -12.79
N PRO A 120 -10.25 7.92 -13.01
CA PRO A 120 -10.45 7.28 -14.30
C PRO A 120 -11.93 7.05 -14.66
N TYR A 121 -12.27 7.15 -15.95
CA TYR A 121 -13.61 6.81 -16.45
C TYR A 121 -13.89 5.29 -16.52
N GLY A 122 -12.84 4.47 -16.65
CA GLY A 122 -12.95 3.02 -16.86
C GLY A 122 -13.10 2.17 -15.60
N LEU A 123 -13.38 2.78 -14.44
CA LEU A 123 -13.54 2.04 -13.18
C LEU A 123 -14.87 1.31 -13.13
N SER A 124 -14.87 0.07 -12.63
CA SER A 124 -16.09 -0.62 -12.22
C SER A 124 -16.77 0.14 -11.06
N PRO A 125 -18.07 -0.09 -10.78
CA PRO A 125 -18.73 0.58 -9.65
C PRO A 125 -18.03 0.39 -8.31
N GLN A 126 -17.49 -0.81 -8.05
CA GLN A 126 -16.74 -1.12 -6.83
C GLN A 126 -15.39 -0.39 -6.76
N GLN A 127 -14.69 -0.30 -7.89
CA GLN A 127 -13.44 0.46 -8.00
C GLN A 127 -13.67 1.97 -7.84
N ALA A 128 -14.73 2.49 -8.47
CA ALA A 128 -15.08 3.90 -8.42
C ALA A 128 -15.40 4.35 -6.99
N VAL A 129 -16.22 3.58 -6.24
CA VAL A 129 -16.54 3.93 -4.86
C VAL A 129 -15.32 3.81 -3.94
N ALA A 130 -14.39 2.90 -4.22
CA ALA A 130 -13.13 2.79 -3.48
C ALA A 130 -12.23 4.01 -3.70
N HIS A 131 -12.09 4.48 -4.95
CA HIS A 131 -11.39 5.74 -5.27
C HIS A 131 -12.03 6.93 -4.56
N ASP A 132 -13.35 7.08 -4.66
CA ASP A 132 -14.07 8.24 -4.11
C ASP A 132 -13.93 8.31 -2.58
N ILE A 133 -14.01 7.17 -1.89
CA ILE A 133 -13.77 7.07 -0.45
C ILE A 133 -12.31 7.37 -0.10
N ALA A 134 -11.35 6.76 -0.80
CA ALA A 134 -9.92 7.00 -0.56
C ALA A 134 -9.58 8.47 -0.73
N HIS A 135 -10.01 9.08 -1.83
CA HIS A 135 -9.80 10.49 -2.13
C HIS A 135 -10.39 11.43 -1.06
N ALA A 136 -11.61 11.15 -0.60
CA ALA A 136 -12.24 11.96 0.45
C ALA A 136 -11.47 11.88 1.78
N LEU A 137 -11.09 10.68 2.21
CA LEU A 137 -10.40 10.46 3.48
C LEU A 137 -8.98 11.05 3.49
N VAL A 138 -8.19 10.86 2.44
CA VAL A 138 -6.84 11.44 2.36
C VAL A 138 -6.87 12.97 2.22
N SER A 139 -7.99 13.52 1.76
CA SER A 139 -8.23 14.96 1.73
C SER A 139 -8.74 15.52 3.07
N GLY A 140 -8.85 14.70 4.12
CA GLY A 140 -9.29 15.12 5.45
C GLY A 140 -10.79 15.29 5.62
N HIS A 141 -11.61 14.67 4.77
CA HIS A 141 -13.07 14.78 4.84
C HIS A 141 -13.71 13.57 5.54
N VAL A 142 -14.88 13.82 6.14
CA VAL A 142 -15.80 12.76 6.57
C VAL A 142 -16.54 12.20 5.37
N ILE A 143 -16.72 10.89 5.31
CA ILE A 143 -17.50 10.24 4.24
C ILE A 143 -18.99 10.61 4.40
N PRO A 144 -19.64 11.19 3.36
CA PRO A 144 -21.07 11.43 3.40
C PRO A 144 -21.87 10.14 3.56
N GLU A 145 -22.98 10.20 4.30
CA GLU A 145 -23.86 9.04 4.55
C GLU A 145 -24.32 8.38 3.24
N SER A 146 -24.65 9.17 2.22
CA SER A 146 -25.04 8.64 0.90
C SER A 146 -23.93 7.80 0.25
N THR A 147 -22.67 8.24 0.35
CA THR A 147 -21.49 7.51 -0.14
C THR A 147 -21.27 6.24 0.67
N TYR A 148 -21.37 6.31 2.00
CA TYR A 148 -21.22 5.15 2.88
C TYR A 148 -22.27 4.06 2.58
N GLN A 149 -23.55 4.45 2.47
CA GLN A 149 -24.62 3.53 2.12
C GLN A 149 -24.45 2.94 0.72
N HIS A 150 -24.00 3.74 -0.24
CA HIS A 150 -23.72 3.26 -1.59
C HIS A 150 -22.59 2.23 -1.60
N ALA A 151 -21.48 2.51 -0.92
CA ALA A 151 -20.37 1.59 -0.78
C ALA A 151 -20.78 0.28 -0.09
N THR A 152 -21.57 0.37 0.97
CA THR A 152 -22.09 -0.80 1.71
C THR A 152 -22.96 -1.68 0.81
N ARG A 153 -23.78 -1.12 -0.07
CA ARG A 153 -24.56 -1.90 -1.05
C ARG A 153 -23.71 -2.60 -2.10
N LEU A 154 -22.58 -2.00 -2.49
CA LEU A 154 -21.70 -2.53 -3.55
C LEU A 154 -20.66 -3.53 -3.04
N LEU A 155 -20.14 -3.31 -1.83
CA LEU A 155 -19.01 -4.04 -1.25
C LEU A 155 -19.41 -4.92 -0.06
N GLY A 156 -20.47 -4.55 0.66
CA GLY A 156 -20.78 -5.10 1.99
C GLY A 156 -20.14 -4.29 3.12
N SER A 157 -20.69 -4.40 4.33
CA SER A 157 -20.24 -3.63 5.50
C SER A 157 -18.80 -3.93 5.89
N ASP A 158 -18.44 -5.21 5.88
CA ASP A 158 -17.13 -5.66 6.35
C ASP A 158 -16.03 -5.23 5.38
N ALA A 159 -16.30 -5.30 4.07
CA ALA A 159 -15.41 -4.82 3.03
C ALA A 159 -15.25 -3.29 3.04
N VAL A 160 -16.28 -2.53 3.42
CA VAL A 160 -16.15 -1.07 3.63
C VAL A 160 -15.28 -0.78 4.85
N ALA A 161 -15.42 -1.54 5.93
CA ALA A 161 -14.53 -1.40 7.09
C ALA A 161 -13.07 -1.74 6.71
N GLU A 162 -12.86 -2.85 5.99
CA GLU A 162 -11.55 -3.21 5.44
C GLU A 162 -10.96 -2.08 4.59
N LEU A 163 -11.76 -1.45 3.71
CA LEU A 163 -11.33 -0.33 2.88
C LEU A 163 -10.81 0.84 3.72
N PHE A 164 -11.49 1.19 4.82
CA PHE A 164 -11.04 2.27 5.71
C PHE A 164 -9.71 1.94 6.39
N PHE A 165 -9.56 0.72 6.90
CA PHE A 165 -8.29 0.27 7.49
C PHE A 165 -7.17 0.21 6.43
N LEU A 166 -7.47 -0.22 5.21
CA LEU A 166 -6.53 -0.23 4.09
C LEU A 166 -6.03 1.18 3.78
N ILE A 167 -6.94 2.15 3.64
CA ILE A 167 -6.59 3.55 3.37
C ILE A 167 -5.72 4.14 4.49
N GLY A 168 -6.07 3.86 5.75
CA GLY A 168 -5.24 4.29 6.90
C GLY A 168 -3.85 3.64 6.90
N GLY A 169 -3.78 2.35 6.57
CA GLY A 169 -2.51 1.62 6.47
C GLY A 169 -1.59 2.15 5.39
N TYR A 170 -2.12 2.41 4.20
CA TYR A 170 -1.32 2.98 3.11
C TYR A 170 -1.02 4.47 3.33
N SER A 171 -1.87 5.22 4.03
CA SER A 171 -1.52 6.58 4.47
C SER A 171 -0.32 6.58 5.43
N LEU A 172 -0.25 5.59 6.33
CA LEU A 172 0.92 5.37 7.19
C LEU A 172 2.16 5.03 6.35
N ILE A 173 2.06 4.11 5.39
CA ILE A 173 3.17 3.73 4.50
C ILE A 173 3.66 4.94 3.69
N ALA A 174 2.77 5.64 3.01
CA ALA A 174 3.08 6.85 2.25
C ALA A 174 3.80 7.90 3.11
N THR A 175 3.31 8.13 4.34
CA THR A 175 3.95 9.04 5.30
C THR A 175 5.36 8.60 5.65
N LEU A 176 5.59 7.31 5.92
CA LEU A 176 6.92 6.78 6.23
C LEU A 176 7.87 6.89 5.04
N LEU A 177 7.41 6.52 3.84
CA LEU A 177 8.20 6.60 2.61
C LEU A 177 8.66 8.03 2.33
N ASN A 178 7.76 9.00 2.42
CA ASN A 178 8.08 10.41 2.23
C ASN A 178 8.93 10.99 3.36
N GLY A 179 8.58 10.68 4.62
CA GLY A 179 9.31 11.15 5.80
C GLY A 179 10.77 10.68 5.82
N PHE A 180 11.03 9.45 5.41
CA PHE A 180 12.38 8.89 5.29
C PHE A 180 13.01 9.10 3.90
N ASP A 181 12.37 9.83 2.98
CA ASP A 181 12.87 10.13 1.64
C ASP A 181 13.32 8.85 0.90
N VAL A 182 12.46 7.84 0.91
CA VAL A 182 12.72 6.54 0.28
C VAL A 182 12.54 6.66 -1.24
N PRO A 183 13.59 6.47 -2.05
CA PRO A 183 13.52 6.56 -3.49
C PRO A 183 12.78 5.35 -4.06
N ALA A 184 11.94 5.58 -5.06
CA ALA A 184 11.50 4.53 -5.96
C ALA A 184 12.68 4.04 -6.82
N PRO A 185 12.77 2.74 -7.13
CA PRO A 185 13.67 2.24 -8.16
C PRO A 185 13.45 2.98 -9.49
N GLU A 186 14.52 3.16 -10.26
CA GLU A 186 14.39 3.63 -11.63
C GLU A 186 13.68 2.56 -12.46
N ARG A 187 12.72 2.98 -13.29
CA ARG A 187 12.12 2.09 -14.30
C ARG A 187 13.17 1.88 -15.38
N SER A 188 13.66 0.66 -15.53
CA SER A 188 14.51 0.24 -16.64
C SER A 188 13.76 0.26 -17.96
#